data_AF-A0A8T0X867-F1
#
_entry.id   AF-A0A8T0X867-F1
#
_cell.length_a   1.000
_cell.length_b   1.000
_cell.length_c   1.000
_cell.angle_alpha   90.00
_cell.angle_beta   90.00
_cell.angle_gamma   90.00
#
_symmetry.space_group_name_H-M   'P 1'
#
loop_
_entity.id
_entity.type
_entity.pdbx_description
1 polymer ?
#
loop_
_entity_poly.entity_id
_entity_poly.type
_entity_poly.pdbx_seq_one_letter_code
_entity_poly.pdbx_strand_id
1 'polypeptide(L)'
;MEIIPVLPIVGIGGVGKTTLAQNICSDPQVKSHYELIIWICVSDDFDVKRLTKEAIEQASGKAAPTNDNLNSLQTDLANSLNKRRFLIVLDDMWDVNKERWKGFYAPFKNVHEGSMMLVTTRSEKVADIVRTTDSFPLEGLKDDDFWEFFKLCVFGSDSSNMDPELERIGREILPMLRGSPLAAKTLGRLLGISRDTTHWNNILNSELWQHDQEGTEILPALQLSYMYLPFHLKRCFSFCAVYPKDHNFEKDSLAEMWVAEGFVVPKGNIPLQDIGSQYFLELVNRSFFQKFRGAYVIHDLMHDMAQLVSKDECFIVKNSSDLEKVPQSVRHLSILPITNVKRYNLLSLGKCTKLRTLLCNKPLSSRAMDCGFENFCACVLFSVAPQRNYQTVLAT
;
A
#
# COMPACT_ATOMS: atom_id res chain seq x y z
N MET A 1 -19.33 -32.25 4.44
CA MET A 1 -19.16 -30.81 4.74
C MET A 1 -18.61 -30.18 3.49
N GLU A 2 -19.36 -29.28 2.87
CA GLU A 2 -18.85 -28.53 1.72
C GLU A 2 -17.85 -27.50 2.23
N ILE A 3 -16.63 -27.62 1.73
CA ILE A 3 -15.49 -26.75 1.99
C ILE A 3 -15.53 -25.70 0.88
N ILE A 4 -15.50 -24.41 1.23
CA ILE A 4 -15.47 -23.36 0.22
C ILE A 4 -14.21 -23.49 -0.66
N PRO A 5 -14.35 -23.52 -2.00
CA PRO A 5 -13.19 -23.53 -2.88
C PRO A 5 -12.35 -22.25 -2.71
N VAL A 6 -11.03 -22.42 -2.66
CA VAL A 6 -10.05 -21.34 -2.56
C VAL A 6 -9.13 -21.43 -3.77
N LEU A 7 -9.23 -20.43 -4.65
CA LEU A 7 -8.42 -20.26 -5.85
C LEU A 7 -7.35 -19.17 -5.61
N PRO A 8 -6.07 -19.53 -5.47
CA PRO A 8 -5.00 -18.54 -5.45
C PRO A 8 -4.62 -18.11 -6.87
N ILE A 9 -4.55 -16.80 -7.11
CA ILE A 9 -3.84 -16.18 -8.23
C ILE A 9 -2.44 -15.83 -7.75
N VAL A 10 -1.42 -16.44 -8.35
CA VAL A 10 -0.02 -16.32 -7.94
C VAL A 10 0.80 -15.67 -9.03
N GLY A 11 1.73 -14.80 -8.68
CA GLY A 11 2.61 -14.15 -9.66
C GLY A 11 3.45 -13.05 -9.04
N ILE A 12 4.45 -12.57 -9.78
CA ILE A 12 5.41 -11.56 -9.29
C ILE A 12 4.74 -10.23 -8.91
N GLY A 13 5.47 -9.38 -8.19
CA GLY A 13 4.99 -8.07 -7.80
C GLY A 13 4.70 -7.14 -8.99
N GLY A 14 3.61 -6.38 -8.91
CA GLY A 14 3.23 -5.42 -9.95
C GLY A 14 2.65 -6.02 -11.25
N VAL A 15 2.54 -7.35 -11.36
CA VAL A 15 2.08 -8.07 -12.57
C VAL A 15 0.59 -7.90 -12.88
N GLY A 16 -0.20 -7.38 -11.94
CA GLY A 16 -1.63 -7.07 -12.15
C GLY A 16 -2.63 -8.07 -11.56
N LYS A 17 -2.23 -8.90 -10.57
CA LYS A 17 -3.15 -9.84 -9.88
C LYS A 17 -4.40 -9.15 -9.32
N THR A 18 -4.20 -8.05 -8.59
CA THR A 18 -5.27 -7.21 -8.06
C THR A 18 -6.18 -6.69 -9.18
N THR A 19 -5.60 -6.25 -10.29
CA THR A 19 -6.36 -5.79 -11.46
C THR A 19 -7.19 -6.91 -12.10
N LEU A 20 -6.62 -8.12 -12.22
CA LEU A 20 -7.35 -9.29 -12.71
C LEU A 20 -8.52 -9.63 -11.78
N ALA A 21 -8.29 -9.69 -10.47
CA ALA A 21 -9.35 -9.94 -9.48
C ALA A 21 -10.45 -8.85 -9.52
N GLN A 22 -10.09 -7.58 -9.73
CA GLN A 22 -11.05 -6.50 -9.92
C GLN A 22 -11.91 -6.67 -11.17
N ASN A 23 -11.29 -7.09 -12.29
CA ASN A 23 -11.99 -7.34 -13.54
C ASN A 23 -12.97 -8.51 -13.38
N ILE A 24 -12.54 -9.60 -12.73
CA ILE A 24 -13.40 -10.73 -12.37
C ILE A 24 -14.60 -10.23 -11.55
N CYS A 25 -14.38 -9.49 -10.47
CA CYS A 25 -15.47 -8.97 -9.63
C CYS A 25 -16.38 -7.96 -10.34
N SER A 26 -15.88 -7.32 -11.40
CA SER A 26 -16.63 -6.33 -12.17
C SER A 26 -17.45 -6.94 -13.30
N ASP A 27 -17.13 -8.18 -13.70
CA ASP A 27 -17.75 -8.89 -14.80
C ASP A 27 -19.26 -9.10 -14.56
N PRO A 28 -20.12 -8.84 -15.56
CA PRO A 28 -21.57 -8.98 -15.42
C PRO A 28 -22.02 -10.39 -15.05
N GLN A 29 -21.36 -11.43 -15.56
CA GLN A 29 -21.70 -12.83 -15.26
C GLN A 29 -21.37 -13.15 -13.81
N VAL A 30 -20.19 -12.73 -13.33
CA VAL A 30 -19.77 -12.87 -11.93
C VAL A 30 -20.74 -12.13 -11.00
N LYS A 31 -21.05 -10.87 -11.30
CA LYS A 31 -22.02 -10.08 -10.51
C LYS A 31 -23.42 -10.68 -10.50
N SER A 32 -23.86 -11.32 -11.59
CA SER A 32 -25.16 -11.99 -11.64
C SER A 32 -25.16 -13.33 -10.88
N HIS A 33 -24.00 -13.96 -10.76
CA HIS A 33 -23.85 -15.27 -10.13
C HIS A 33 -23.76 -15.16 -8.60
N TYR A 34 -23.03 -14.17 -8.09
CA TYR A 34 -22.82 -13.95 -6.66
C TYR A 34 -23.72 -12.85 -6.13
N GLU A 35 -24.52 -13.17 -5.10
CA GLU A 35 -25.35 -12.20 -4.39
C GLU A 35 -24.52 -11.20 -3.59
N LEU A 36 -23.29 -11.58 -3.23
CA LEU A 36 -22.40 -10.79 -2.40
C LEU A 36 -20.96 -10.94 -2.86
N ILE A 37 -20.27 -9.82 -3.08
CA ILE A 37 -18.83 -9.78 -3.35
C ILE A 37 -18.18 -8.98 -2.24
N ILE A 38 -17.32 -9.64 -1.47
CA ILE A 38 -16.55 -9.06 -0.36
C ILE A 38 -15.11 -8.94 -0.83
N TRP A 39 -14.47 -7.80 -0.58
CA TRP A 39 -13.08 -7.55 -0.92
C TRP A 39 -12.30 -7.06 0.28
N ILE A 40 -11.34 -7.84 0.72
CA ILE A 40 -10.53 -7.56 1.90
C ILE A 40 -9.09 -7.42 1.44
N CYS A 41 -8.47 -6.29 1.78
CA CYS A 41 -7.05 -6.09 1.57
C CYS A 41 -6.30 -6.61 2.81
N VAL A 42 -5.45 -7.62 2.61
CA VAL A 42 -4.78 -8.32 3.70
C VAL A 42 -3.51 -7.59 4.13
N SER A 43 -2.69 -7.14 3.18
CA SER A 43 -1.44 -6.41 3.43
C SER A 43 -0.45 -7.17 4.31
N ASP A 44 0.39 -6.47 5.09
CA ASP A 44 1.53 -7.07 5.81
C ASP A 44 1.15 -7.97 6.99
N ASP A 45 -0.01 -7.79 7.62
CA ASP A 45 -0.40 -8.56 8.82
C ASP A 45 -1.74 -9.28 8.63
N PHE A 46 -1.67 -10.60 8.71
CA PHE A 46 -2.84 -11.49 8.72
C PHE A 46 -3.49 -11.50 10.12
N ASP A 47 -4.12 -10.38 10.48
CA ASP A 47 -4.93 -10.26 11.70
C ASP A 47 -6.34 -10.83 11.45
N VAL A 48 -6.56 -12.06 11.91
CA VAL A 48 -7.82 -12.79 11.78
C VAL A 48 -9.01 -11.97 12.29
N LYS A 49 -8.86 -11.23 13.41
CA LYS A 49 -9.95 -10.46 14.00
C LYS A 49 -10.30 -9.26 13.14
N ARG A 50 -9.29 -8.53 12.63
CA ARG A 50 -9.50 -7.42 11.69
C ARG A 50 -10.19 -7.90 10.42
N LEU A 51 -9.64 -8.93 9.78
CA LEU A 51 -10.18 -9.48 8.52
C LEU A 51 -11.62 -9.97 8.69
N THR A 52 -11.94 -10.61 9.83
CA THR A 52 -13.32 -11.05 10.14
C THR A 52 -14.27 -9.86 10.27
N LYS A 53 -13.85 -8.78 10.93
CA LYS A 53 -14.67 -7.55 11.05
C LYS A 53 -14.95 -6.91 9.69
N GLU A 54 -13.91 -6.77 8.86
CA GLU A 54 -14.07 -6.21 7.50
C GLU A 54 -15.01 -7.05 6.64
N ALA A 55 -14.95 -8.38 6.77
CA ALA A 55 -15.88 -9.29 6.11
C ALA A 55 -17.33 -9.08 6.57
N ILE A 56 -17.57 -8.94 7.88
CA ILE A 56 -18.91 -8.69 8.44
C ILE A 56 -19.45 -7.35 7.93
N GLU A 57 -18.63 -6.31 7.91
CA GLU A 57 -19.03 -4.97 7.50
C GLU A 57 -19.52 -4.95 6.05
N GLN A 58 -18.79 -5.63 5.16
CA GLN A 58 -19.18 -5.75 3.75
C GLN A 58 -20.35 -6.70 3.55
N ALA A 59 -20.44 -7.78 4.34
CA ALA A 59 -21.54 -8.74 4.22
C ALA A 59 -22.88 -8.20 4.71
N SER A 60 -22.86 -7.43 5.80
CA SER A 60 -24.06 -6.94 6.48
C SER A 60 -24.43 -5.49 6.13
N GLY A 61 -23.48 -4.72 5.59
CA GLY A 61 -23.62 -3.28 5.35
C GLY A 61 -23.65 -2.44 6.65
N LYS A 62 -23.32 -3.04 7.80
CA LYS A 62 -23.32 -2.40 9.12
C LYS A 62 -21.94 -2.47 9.75
N ALA A 63 -21.59 -1.48 10.56
CA ALA A 63 -20.33 -1.47 11.31
C ALA A 63 -20.22 -2.72 12.20
N ALA A 64 -19.03 -3.35 12.23
CA ALA A 64 -18.82 -4.52 13.06
C ALA A 64 -18.81 -4.13 14.57
N PRO A 65 -19.21 -5.04 15.46
CA PRO A 65 -19.14 -4.81 16.90
C PRO A 65 -17.71 -4.47 17.36
N THR A 66 -17.56 -3.39 18.13
CA THR A 66 -16.25 -2.86 18.54
C THR A 66 -15.58 -3.70 19.62
N ASN A 67 -16.33 -4.31 20.55
CA ASN A 67 -15.83 -4.97 21.77
C ASN A 67 -16.01 -6.49 21.82
N ASP A 68 -16.03 -7.15 20.67
CA ASP A 68 -16.34 -8.57 20.60
C ASP A 68 -15.10 -9.47 20.56
N ASN A 69 -15.26 -10.68 21.11
CA ASN A 69 -14.25 -11.74 21.01
C ASN A 69 -14.29 -12.38 19.62
N LEU A 70 -13.25 -13.11 19.25
CA LEU A 70 -13.17 -13.66 17.89
C LEU A 70 -14.31 -14.65 17.59
N ASN A 71 -14.74 -15.44 18.57
CA ASN A 71 -15.78 -16.46 18.38
C ASN A 71 -17.14 -15.84 18.05
N SER A 72 -17.51 -14.74 18.70
CA SER A 72 -18.77 -14.04 18.39
C SER A 72 -18.72 -13.42 16.99
N LEU A 73 -17.61 -12.76 16.63
CA LEU A 73 -17.40 -12.22 15.28
C LEU A 73 -17.51 -13.32 14.20
N GLN A 74 -16.92 -14.48 14.45
CA GLN A 74 -17.00 -15.62 13.53
C GLN A 74 -18.43 -16.15 13.38
N THR A 75 -19.20 -16.18 14.48
CA THR A 75 -20.62 -16.55 14.46
C THR A 75 -21.44 -15.53 13.66
N ASP A 76 -21.19 -14.25 13.86
CA ASP A 76 -21.86 -13.16 13.14
C ASP A 76 -21.54 -13.18 11.65
N LEU A 77 -20.30 -13.46 11.29
CA LEU A 77 -19.89 -13.63 9.90
C LEU A 77 -20.61 -14.82 9.26
N ALA A 78 -20.61 -15.99 9.92
CA ALA A 78 -21.31 -17.18 9.43
C ALA A 78 -22.81 -16.91 9.24
N ASN A 79 -23.45 -16.25 10.21
CA ASN A 79 -24.87 -15.86 10.12
C ASN A 79 -25.13 -14.88 8.98
N SER A 80 -24.24 -13.91 8.79
CA SER A 80 -24.34 -12.95 7.69
C SER A 80 -24.24 -13.65 6.34
N LEU A 81 -23.33 -14.60 6.17
CA LEU A 81 -23.12 -15.29 4.89
C LEU A 81 -24.15 -16.39 4.61
N ASN A 82 -24.92 -16.79 5.62
CA ASN A 82 -25.84 -17.91 5.51
C ASN A 82 -26.85 -17.72 4.36
N LYS A 83 -27.06 -18.80 3.59
CA LYS A 83 -27.99 -18.89 2.45
C LYS A 83 -27.73 -17.95 1.27
N ARG A 84 -26.60 -17.24 1.23
CA ARG A 84 -26.22 -16.38 0.10
C ARG A 84 -25.05 -16.97 -0.65
N ARG A 85 -25.08 -16.93 -1.98
CA ARG A 85 -23.87 -17.24 -2.77
C ARG A 85 -22.94 -16.04 -2.76
N PHE A 86 -21.71 -16.22 -2.28
CA PHE A 86 -20.76 -15.12 -2.16
C PHE A 86 -19.39 -15.41 -2.79
N LEU A 87 -18.71 -14.34 -3.18
CA LEU A 87 -17.29 -14.33 -3.55
C LEU A 87 -16.53 -13.48 -2.54
N ILE A 88 -15.50 -14.05 -1.91
CA ILE A 88 -14.57 -13.29 -1.06
C ILE A 88 -13.23 -13.19 -1.77
N VAL A 89 -12.76 -11.96 -1.96
CA VAL A 89 -11.41 -11.68 -2.44
C VAL A 89 -10.54 -11.32 -1.26
N LEU A 90 -9.47 -12.08 -1.05
CA LEU A 90 -8.38 -11.75 -0.12
C LEU A 90 -7.19 -11.27 -0.96
N ASP A 91 -7.04 -9.95 -1.02
CA ASP A 91 -6.04 -9.31 -1.88
C ASP A 91 -4.72 -9.11 -1.13
N ASP A 92 -3.62 -9.42 -1.80
CA ASP A 92 -2.22 -9.22 -1.39
C ASP A 92 -1.85 -9.93 -0.08
N MET A 93 -1.95 -11.26 -0.06
CA MET A 93 -1.57 -12.10 1.08
C MET A 93 -0.07 -12.43 1.09
N TRP A 94 0.62 -12.17 2.21
CA TRP A 94 2.08 -12.33 2.32
C TRP A 94 2.58 -13.21 3.47
N ASP A 95 2.08 -13.00 4.68
CA ASP A 95 2.60 -13.65 5.90
C ASP A 95 1.48 -14.35 6.69
N VAL A 96 1.04 -15.50 6.17
CA VAL A 96 0.02 -16.33 6.82
C VAL A 96 0.60 -17.71 7.15
N ASN A 97 0.31 -18.18 8.35
CA ASN A 97 0.56 -19.56 8.76
C ASN A 97 -0.73 -20.38 8.78
N LYS A 98 -0.59 -21.71 8.82
CA LYS A 98 -1.74 -22.63 8.78
C LYS A 98 -2.74 -22.41 9.92
N GLU A 99 -2.28 -22.00 11.10
CA GLU A 99 -3.15 -21.79 12.26
C GLU A 99 -4.00 -20.53 12.12
N ARG A 100 -3.38 -19.41 11.75
CA ARG A 100 -4.06 -18.15 11.45
C ARG A 100 -5.06 -18.32 10.29
N TRP A 101 -4.64 -19.01 9.23
CA TRP A 101 -5.53 -19.35 8.11
C TRP A 101 -6.73 -20.17 8.58
N LYS A 102 -6.52 -21.27 9.31
CA LYS A 102 -7.62 -22.08 9.88
C LYS A 102 -8.56 -21.25 10.76
N GLY A 103 -8.00 -20.32 11.53
CA GLY A 103 -8.75 -19.36 12.34
C GLY A 103 -9.68 -18.52 11.47
N PHE A 104 -9.16 -17.82 10.47
CA PHE A 104 -9.97 -17.02 9.54
C PHE A 104 -10.96 -17.87 8.75
N TYR A 105 -10.56 -19.06 8.33
CA TYR A 105 -11.35 -19.96 7.49
C TYR A 105 -12.52 -20.65 8.24
N ALA A 106 -12.49 -20.69 9.57
CA ALA A 106 -13.46 -21.41 10.39
C ALA A 106 -14.95 -21.08 10.12
N PRO A 107 -15.35 -19.81 9.90
CA PRO A 107 -16.75 -19.43 9.64
C PRO A 107 -17.32 -19.93 8.31
N PHE A 108 -16.46 -20.37 7.39
CA PHE A 108 -16.84 -20.72 6.02
C PHE A 108 -17.11 -22.23 5.84
N LYS A 109 -17.31 -22.95 6.94
CA LYS A 109 -17.69 -24.37 6.93
C LYS A 109 -19.23 -24.44 6.78
N ASN A 110 -19.72 -25.10 5.73
CA ASN A 110 -21.15 -25.20 5.38
C ASN A 110 -21.76 -23.90 4.84
N VAL A 111 -21.09 -23.29 3.86
CA VAL A 111 -21.61 -22.14 3.11
C VAL A 111 -22.51 -22.59 1.96
N HIS A 112 -23.24 -21.65 1.35
CA HIS A 112 -24.10 -21.96 0.21
C HIS A 112 -23.27 -22.45 -1.00
N GLU A 113 -23.74 -23.51 -1.66
CA GLU A 113 -23.10 -24.08 -2.85
C GLU A 113 -22.87 -23.01 -3.93
N GLY A 114 -21.69 -23.08 -4.57
CA GLY A 114 -21.23 -22.11 -5.56
C GLY A 114 -20.51 -20.89 -4.98
N SER A 115 -20.41 -20.76 -3.65
CA SER A 115 -19.57 -19.71 -3.03
C SER A 115 -18.09 -20.01 -3.22
N MET A 116 -17.24 -18.98 -3.30
CA MET A 116 -15.80 -19.14 -3.57
C MET A 116 -14.95 -18.08 -2.85
N MET A 117 -13.69 -18.43 -2.55
CA MET A 117 -12.64 -17.50 -2.18
C MET A 117 -11.62 -17.36 -3.31
N LEU A 118 -11.29 -16.12 -3.65
CA LEU A 118 -10.19 -15.76 -4.53
C LEU A 118 -9.08 -15.13 -3.68
N VAL A 119 -7.86 -15.65 -3.79
CA VAL A 119 -6.70 -15.11 -3.07
C VAL A 119 -5.72 -14.55 -4.09
N THR A 120 -5.16 -13.36 -3.88
CA THR A 120 -4.01 -12.89 -4.66
C THR A 120 -2.75 -12.93 -3.78
N THR A 121 -1.66 -13.48 -4.30
CA THR A 121 -0.39 -13.56 -3.56
C THR A 121 0.81 -13.59 -4.50
N ARG A 122 1.98 -13.27 -3.96
CA ARG A 122 3.29 -13.44 -4.63
C ARG A 122 4.03 -14.67 -4.14
N SER A 123 3.55 -15.26 -3.05
CA SER A 123 4.22 -16.33 -2.35
C SER A 123 3.54 -17.65 -2.69
N GLU A 124 4.24 -18.51 -3.41
CA GLU A 124 3.80 -19.90 -3.63
C GLU A 124 3.56 -20.62 -2.30
N LYS A 125 4.36 -20.32 -1.27
CA LYS A 125 4.17 -20.86 0.08
C LYS A 125 2.81 -20.47 0.67
N VAL A 126 2.36 -19.23 0.45
CA VAL A 126 1.04 -18.78 0.90
C VAL A 126 -0.06 -19.47 0.10
N ALA A 127 0.11 -19.58 -1.22
CA ALA A 127 -0.82 -20.31 -2.09
C ALA A 127 -1.00 -21.76 -1.62
N ASP A 128 0.10 -22.46 -1.30
CA ASP A 128 0.08 -23.83 -0.76
C ASP A 128 -0.67 -23.97 0.58
N ILE A 129 -0.65 -22.93 1.41
CA ILE A 129 -1.33 -22.94 2.71
C ILE A 129 -2.84 -22.81 2.53
N VAL A 130 -3.30 -21.99 1.57
CA VAL A 130 -4.70 -21.59 1.45
C VAL A 130 -5.47 -22.38 0.40
N ARG A 131 -4.80 -22.91 -0.62
CA ARG A 131 -5.45 -23.52 -1.79
C ARG A 131 -6.29 -24.74 -1.44
N THR A 132 -7.42 -24.85 -2.13
CA THR A 132 -8.19 -26.10 -2.21
C THR A 132 -8.38 -26.56 -3.66
N THR A 133 -7.94 -25.74 -4.62
CA THR A 133 -7.87 -26.02 -6.06
C THR A 133 -6.48 -25.67 -6.57
N ASP A 134 -6.16 -26.04 -7.82
CA ASP A 134 -4.92 -25.60 -8.45
C ASP A 134 -4.84 -24.07 -8.49
N SER A 135 -3.64 -23.54 -8.27
CA SER A 135 -3.37 -22.10 -8.37
C SER A 135 -3.42 -21.66 -9.83
N PHE A 136 -3.81 -20.40 -10.04
CA PHE A 136 -3.73 -19.73 -11.32
C PHE A 136 -2.42 -18.91 -11.38
N PRO A 137 -1.38 -19.37 -12.09
CA PRO A 137 -0.17 -18.58 -12.30
C PRO A 137 -0.49 -17.43 -13.26
N LEU A 138 -0.33 -16.19 -12.78
CA LEU A 138 -0.41 -14.98 -13.57
C LEU A 138 0.99 -14.56 -14.00
N GLU A 139 1.30 -14.85 -15.26
CA GLU A 139 2.53 -14.42 -15.93
C GLU A 139 2.47 -12.93 -16.31
N GLY A 140 3.64 -12.36 -16.60
CA GLY A 140 3.74 -11.01 -17.14
C GLY A 140 3.13 -10.88 -18.53
N LEU A 141 2.89 -9.64 -18.95
CA LEU A 141 2.48 -9.36 -20.32
C LEU A 141 3.55 -9.87 -21.29
N LYS A 142 3.10 -10.48 -22.39
CA LYS A 142 3.96 -11.02 -23.45
C LYS A 142 4.60 -9.89 -24.24
N ASP A 143 5.79 -10.13 -24.79
CA ASP A 143 6.66 -9.10 -25.36
C ASP A 143 5.97 -8.13 -26.33
N ASP A 144 5.16 -8.62 -27.28
CA ASP A 144 4.48 -7.75 -28.25
C ASP A 144 3.43 -6.84 -27.58
N ASP A 145 2.51 -7.42 -26.79
CA ASP A 145 1.49 -6.67 -26.05
C ASP A 145 2.12 -5.74 -25.01
N PHE A 146 3.20 -6.21 -24.37
CA PHE A 146 3.93 -5.46 -23.36
C PHE A 146 4.69 -4.29 -23.94
N TRP A 147 5.27 -4.45 -25.14
CA TRP A 147 5.90 -3.37 -25.88
C TRP A 147 4.90 -2.27 -26.22
N GLU A 148 3.74 -2.63 -26.77
CA GLU A 148 2.69 -1.67 -27.08
C GLU A 148 2.20 -0.94 -25.82
N PHE A 149 1.99 -1.69 -24.73
CA PHE A 149 1.65 -1.10 -23.43
C PHE A 149 2.74 -0.15 -22.90
N PHE A 150 4.01 -0.54 -23.03
CA PHE A 150 5.13 0.27 -22.58
C PHE A 150 5.27 1.57 -23.39
N LYS A 151 5.12 1.51 -24.73
CA LYS A 151 5.07 2.70 -25.57
C LYS A 151 3.98 3.68 -25.12
N LEU A 152 2.78 3.18 -24.82
CA LEU A 152 1.70 4.00 -24.28
C LEU A 152 2.07 4.63 -22.93
N CYS A 153 2.78 3.91 -22.07
CA CYS A 153 3.24 4.44 -20.79
C CYS A 153 4.26 5.58 -20.94
N VAL A 154 5.12 5.51 -21.96
CA VAL A 154 6.17 6.49 -22.23
C VAL A 154 5.62 7.72 -22.97
N PHE A 155 4.92 7.50 -24.09
CA PHE A 155 4.57 8.56 -25.05
C PHE A 155 3.11 8.99 -24.98
N GLY A 156 2.27 8.29 -24.20
CA GLY A 156 0.84 8.55 -24.18
C GLY A 156 0.20 8.34 -25.54
N SER A 157 -0.65 9.29 -25.96
CA SER A 157 -1.33 9.27 -27.26
C SER A 157 -0.41 9.50 -28.47
N ASP A 158 0.82 9.96 -28.25
CA ASP A 158 1.78 10.29 -29.31
C ASP A 158 2.67 9.09 -29.70
N SER A 159 2.26 7.87 -29.36
CA SER A 159 3.06 6.64 -29.51
C SER A 159 3.31 6.20 -30.96
N SER A 160 2.68 6.84 -31.95
CA SER A 160 2.75 6.46 -33.36
C SER A 160 4.00 6.97 -34.11
N ASN A 161 4.68 8.00 -33.59
CA ASN A 161 5.86 8.60 -34.22
C ASN A 161 7.10 8.46 -33.31
N MET A 162 7.46 7.21 -33.00
CA MET A 162 8.63 6.91 -32.18
C MET A 162 9.91 7.04 -33.00
N ASP A 163 10.92 7.70 -32.41
CA ASP A 163 12.27 7.70 -32.95
C ASP A 163 12.85 6.26 -32.94
N PRO A 164 13.39 5.75 -34.05
CA PRO A 164 13.90 4.37 -34.13
C PRO A 164 15.00 4.04 -33.12
N GLU A 165 15.81 5.01 -32.70
CA GLU A 165 16.85 4.78 -31.71
C GLU A 165 16.27 4.70 -30.29
N LEU A 166 15.25 5.52 -29.98
CA LEU A 166 14.50 5.36 -28.72
C LEU A 166 13.73 4.04 -28.68
N GLU A 167 13.20 3.58 -29.82
CA GLU A 167 12.62 2.24 -29.95
C GLU A 167 13.62 1.16 -29.57
N ARG A 168 14.82 1.20 -30.18
CA ARG A 168 15.89 0.24 -29.92
C ARG A 168 16.25 0.19 -28.43
N ILE A 169 16.51 1.35 -27.82
CA ILE A 169 16.86 1.43 -26.40
C ILE A 169 15.70 0.95 -25.52
N GLY A 170 14.46 1.32 -25.83
CA GLY A 170 13.28 0.87 -25.10
C GLY A 170 13.11 -0.65 -25.12
N ARG A 171 13.38 -1.28 -26.26
CA ARG A 171 13.34 -2.75 -26.39
C ARG A 171 14.44 -3.44 -25.59
N GLU A 172 15.59 -2.80 -25.41
CA GLU A 172 16.64 -3.30 -24.51
C GLU A 172 16.27 -3.15 -23.03
N ILE A 173 15.44 -2.16 -22.68
CA ILE A 173 14.92 -2.00 -21.31
C ILE A 173 13.85 -3.03 -20.97
N LEU A 174 13.02 -3.41 -21.95
CA LEU A 174 11.81 -4.20 -21.74
C LEU A 174 12.00 -5.51 -20.94
N PRO A 175 13.04 -6.34 -21.20
CA PRO A 175 13.26 -7.58 -20.46
C PRO A 175 13.48 -7.36 -18.95
N MET A 176 14.10 -6.23 -18.57
CA MET A 176 14.35 -5.89 -17.16
C MET A 176 13.06 -5.54 -16.39
N LEU A 177 11.96 -5.29 -17.10
CA LEU A 177 10.66 -4.98 -16.49
C LEU A 177 9.80 -6.24 -16.28
N ARG A 178 10.25 -7.41 -16.75
CA ARG A 178 9.65 -8.73 -16.56
C ARG A 178 8.14 -8.79 -16.84
N GLY A 179 7.69 -8.10 -17.90
CA GLY A 179 6.26 -8.07 -18.27
C GLY A 179 5.36 -7.37 -17.25
N SER A 180 5.91 -6.65 -16.27
CA SER A 180 5.16 -6.04 -15.16
C SER A 180 4.55 -4.69 -15.55
N PRO A 181 3.21 -4.54 -15.53
CA PRO A 181 2.56 -3.28 -15.81
C PRO A 181 2.96 -2.14 -14.87
N LEU A 182 3.23 -2.44 -13.59
CA LEU A 182 3.71 -1.43 -12.64
C LEU A 182 5.08 -0.90 -13.04
N ALA A 183 6.03 -1.79 -13.35
CA ALA A 183 7.37 -1.42 -13.77
C ALA A 183 7.32 -0.58 -15.06
N ALA A 184 6.55 -1.03 -16.06
CA ALA A 184 6.37 -0.31 -17.31
C ALA A 184 5.74 1.08 -17.13
N LYS A 185 4.72 1.24 -16.27
CA LYS A 185 4.15 2.56 -15.96
C LYS A 185 5.18 3.47 -15.31
N THR A 186 5.85 2.99 -14.27
CA THR A 186 6.80 3.76 -13.47
C THR A 186 8.01 4.20 -14.31
N LEU A 187 8.66 3.26 -14.99
CA LEU A 187 9.81 3.54 -15.86
C LEU A 187 9.40 4.27 -17.15
N GLY A 188 8.23 3.95 -17.70
CA GLY A 188 7.72 4.64 -18.88
C GLY A 188 7.54 6.13 -18.61
N ARG A 189 6.96 6.51 -17.47
CA ARG A 189 6.82 7.91 -17.05
C ARG A 189 8.17 8.60 -16.84
N LEU A 190 9.18 7.89 -16.32
CA LEU A 190 10.53 8.42 -16.17
C LEU A 190 11.20 8.68 -17.52
N LEU A 191 11.14 7.72 -18.43
CA LEU A 191 11.70 7.85 -19.78
C LEU A 191 10.99 8.94 -20.58
N GLY A 192 9.67 9.06 -20.43
CA GLY A 192 8.85 10.08 -21.10
C GLY A 192 9.12 11.53 -20.67
N ILE A 193 9.95 11.76 -19.64
CA ILE A 193 10.38 13.12 -19.25
C ILE A 193 11.22 13.77 -20.36
N SER A 194 12.00 12.97 -21.09
CA SER A 194 12.90 13.46 -22.14
C SER A 194 12.92 12.50 -23.33
N ARG A 195 12.84 13.08 -24.54
CA ARG A 195 13.03 12.36 -25.82
C ARG A 195 14.49 12.30 -26.26
N ASP A 196 15.42 12.69 -25.39
CA ASP A 196 16.85 12.62 -25.66
C ASP A 196 17.39 11.18 -25.48
N THR A 197 18.17 10.71 -26.45
CA THR A 197 18.76 9.36 -26.41
C THR A 197 19.77 9.20 -25.29
N THR A 198 20.45 10.29 -24.87
CA THR A 198 21.39 10.24 -23.73
C THR A 198 20.66 9.93 -22.43
N HIS A 199 19.50 10.56 -22.19
CA HIS A 199 18.64 10.26 -21.03
C HIS A 199 18.26 8.78 -20.96
N TRP A 200 17.83 8.21 -22.09
CA TRP A 200 17.44 6.80 -22.17
C TRP A 200 18.63 5.86 -21.95
N ASN A 201 19.77 6.16 -22.56
CA ASN A 201 21.00 5.38 -22.38
C ASN A 201 21.51 5.43 -20.93
N ASN A 202 21.39 6.56 -20.23
CA ASN A 202 21.77 6.66 -18.82
C ASN A 202 20.90 5.75 -17.93
N ILE A 203 19.61 5.61 -18.26
CA ILE A 203 18.70 4.70 -17.55
C ILE A 203 19.02 3.26 -17.91
N LEU A 204 19.21 2.92 -19.19
CA LEU A 204 19.56 1.58 -19.65
C LEU A 204 20.87 1.08 -19.00
N ASN A 205 21.89 1.93 -18.93
CA ASN A 205 23.22 1.57 -18.44
C ASN A 205 23.40 1.75 -16.92
N SER A 206 22.31 1.94 -16.16
CA SER A 206 22.38 2.10 -14.71
C SER A 206 22.91 0.85 -14.01
N GLU A 207 23.82 1.04 -13.04
CA GLU A 207 24.33 -0.04 -12.18
C GLU A 207 23.22 -0.71 -11.33
N LEU A 208 22.09 -0.02 -11.12
CA LEU A 208 20.97 -0.57 -10.35
C LEU A 208 20.40 -1.86 -10.96
N TRP A 209 20.54 -2.08 -12.27
CA TRP A 209 20.12 -3.31 -12.92
C TRP A 209 20.95 -4.54 -12.50
N GLN A 210 22.14 -4.34 -11.93
CA GLN A 210 23.03 -5.42 -11.51
C GLN A 210 22.67 -5.99 -10.13
N HIS A 211 21.74 -5.37 -9.40
CA HIS A 211 21.36 -5.74 -8.04
C HIS A 211 20.13 -6.68 -7.98
N ASP A 212 19.90 -7.47 -9.03
CA ASP A 212 18.76 -8.38 -9.10
C ASP A 212 18.89 -9.49 -8.04
N GLN A 213 17.97 -9.53 -7.08
CA GLN A 213 17.86 -10.56 -6.05
C GLN A 213 16.54 -11.31 -6.25
N GLU A 214 16.48 -12.58 -5.84
CA GLU A 214 15.22 -13.34 -5.84
C GLU A 214 14.15 -12.63 -4.99
N GLY A 215 12.97 -12.35 -5.57
CA GLY A 215 11.86 -11.68 -4.90
C GLY A 215 11.84 -10.14 -4.99
N THR A 216 12.82 -9.50 -5.65
CA THR A 216 12.86 -8.04 -5.89
C THR A 216 12.80 -7.70 -7.38
N GLU A 217 12.02 -8.47 -8.14
CA GLU A 217 12.18 -8.61 -9.60
C GLU A 217 12.03 -7.32 -10.42
N ILE A 218 11.32 -6.32 -9.88
CA ILE A 218 11.15 -5.01 -10.53
C ILE A 218 11.68 -3.86 -9.68
N LEU A 219 12.31 -4.15 -8.55
CA LEU A 219 12.80 -3.15 -7.61
C LEU A 219 13.77 -2.15 -8.25
N PRO A 220 14.72 -2.56 -9.12
CA PRO A 220 15.60 -1.61 -9.81
C PRO A 220 14.85 -0.55 -10.61
N ALA A 221 13.75 -0.93 -11.29
CA ALA A 221 12.92 0.02 -12.02
C ALA A 221 12.27 1.04 -11.07
N LEU A 222 11.71 0.58 -9.94
CA LEU A 222 11.10 1.47 -8.96
C LEU A 222 12.14 2.40 -8.30
N GLN A 223 13.35 1.88 -8.02
CA GLN A 223 14.48 2.64 -7.50
C GLN A 223 14.93 3.74 -8.47
N LEU A 224 15.07 3.41 -9.76
CA LEU A 224 15.41 4.39 -10.79
C LEU A 224 14.39 5.53 -10.83
N SER A 225 13.10 5.22 -10.84
CA SER A 225 12.07 6.25 -10.81
C SER A 225 12.17 7.15 -9.58
N TYR A 226 12.47 6.59 -8.41
CA TYR A 226 12.72 7.39 -7.21
C TYR A 226 13.98 8.25 -7.34
N MET A 227 15.10 7.68 -7.82
CA MET A 227 16.38 8.37 -7.92
C MET A 227 16.34 9.58 -8.85
N TYR A 228 15.50 9.55 -9.89
CA TYR A 228 15.31 10.65 -10.81
C TYR A 228 14.22 11.65 -10.38
N LEU A 229 13.58 11.47 -9.21
CA LEU A 229 12.70 12.49 -8.66
C LEU A 229 13.48 13.76 -8.26
N PRO A 230 12.91 14.95 -8.50
CA PRO A 230 13.37 16.17 -7.85
C PRO A 230 13.45 16.02 -6.32
N PHE A 231 14.41 16.69 -5.71
CA PHE A 231 14.70 16.56 -4.28
C PHE A 231 13.48 16.80 -3.37
N HIS A 232 12.62 17.78 -3.68
CA HIS A 232 11.42 18.07 -2.90
C HIS A 232 10.40 16.91 -2.96
N LEU A 233 10.22 16.29 -4.13
CA LEU A 233 9.32 15.13 -4.27
C LEU A 233 9.88 13.88 -3.59
N LYS A 234 11.21 13.69 -3.58
CA LYS A 234 11.84 12.61 -2.82
C LYS A 234 11.48 12.69 -1.34
N ARG A 235 11.55 13.89 -0.73
CA ARG A 235 11.19 14.10 0.68
C ARG A 235 9.69 13.86 0.93
N CYS A 236 8.83 14.35 0.04
CA CYS A 236 7.39 14.14 0.12
C CYS A 236 7.02 12.65 0.08
N PHE A 237 7.58 11.91 -0.88
CA PHE A 237 7.34 10.47 -1.02
C PHE A 237 7.96 9.65 0.10
N SER A 238 9.20 9.95 0.51
CA SER A 238 9.89 9.25 1.59
C SER A 238 9.11 9.36 2.90
N PHE A 239 8.52 10.53 3.18
CA PHE A 239 7.64 10.72 4.33
C PHE A 239 6.42 9.81 4.32
N CYS A 240 5.87 9.45 3.15
CA CYS A 240 4.71 8.56 3.08
C CYS A 240 4.95 7.18 3.70
N ALA A 241 6.20 6.80 3.96
CA ALA A 241 6.58 5.58 4.67
C ALA A 241 6.05 5.50 6.11
N VAL A 242 5.61 6.61 6.73
CA VAL A 242 4.99 6.59 8.07
C VAL A 242 3.55 6.09 8.08
N TYR A 243 2.90 6.07 6.92
CA TYR A 243 1.55 5.53 6.80
C TYR A 243 1.62 4.02 6.60
N PRO A 244 0.67 3.24 7.14
CA PRO A 244 0.61 1.81 6.84
C PRO A 244 0.33 1.58 5.34
N LYS A 245 0.62 0.36 4.85
CA LYS A 245 0.17 -0.08 3.53
C LYS A 245 -1.35 0.08 3.40
N ASP A 246 -1.80 0.33 2.18
CA ASP A 246 -3.20 0.56 1.82
C ASP A 246 -3.87 1.77 2.49
N HIS A 247 -3.06 2.69 3.05
CA HIS A 247 -3.57 3.95 3.54
C HIS A 247 -4.21 4.75 2.39
N ASN A 248 -5.44 5.20 2.62
CA ASN A 248 -6.15 6.10 1.71
C ASN A 248 -5.65 7.53 1.93
N PHE A 249 -4.85 8.02 0.98
CA PHE A 249 -4.31 9.37 1.02
C PHE A 249 -5.33 10.39 0.51
N GLU A 250 -5.65 11.37 1.36
CA GLU A 250 -6.33 12.58 0.94
C GLU A 250 -5.29 13.61 0.49
N LYS A 251 -5.45 14.14 -0.73
CA LYS A 251 -4.51 15.07 -1.36
C LYS A 251 -4.24 16.29 -0.47
N ASP A 252 -5.30 16.95 -0.02
CA ASP A 252 -5.18 18.23 0.70
C ASP A 252 -4.55 18.00 2.09
N SER A 253 -4.95 16.96 2.81
CA SER A 253 -4.32 16.61 4.10
C SER A 253 -2.84 16.23 3.96
N LEU A 254 -2.47 15.47 2.93
CA LEU A 254 -1.06 15.10 2.75
C LEU A 254 -0.21 16.30 2.34
N ALA A 255 -0.77 17.21 1.54
CA ALA A 255 -0.13 18.48 1.23
C ALA A 255 0.08 19.34 2.48
N GLU A 256 -0.90 19.43 3.38
CA GLU A 256 -0.76 20.14 4.67
C GLU A 256 0.38 19.56 5.50
N MET A 257 0.49 18.23 5.56
CA MET A 257 1.59 17.54 6.26
C MET A 257 2.94 17.92 5.66
N TRP A 258 3.08 17.90 4.34
CA TRP A 258 4.34 18.29 3.69
C TRP A 258 4.69 19.76 3.89
N VAL A 259 3.70 20.64 3.99
CA VAL A 259 3.91 22.06 4.34
C VAL A 259 4.41 22.18 5.78
N ALA A 260 3.76 21.50 6.72
CA ALA A 260 4.15 21.47 8.13
C ALA A 260 5.57 20.94 8.34
N GLU A 261 5.98 19.91 7.59
CA GLU A 261 7.33 19.35 7.64
C GLU A 261 8.40 20.22 6.94
N GLY A 262 7.99 21.33 6.31
CA GLY A 262 8.88 22.21 5.57
C GLY A 262 9.47 21.55 4.32
N PHE A 263 8.72 20.66 3.67
CA PHE A 263 9.13 20.02 2.42
C PHE A 263 8.74 20.84 1.19
N VAL A 264 7.74 21.71 1.34
CA VAL A 264 7.24 22.57 0.26
C VAL A 264 8.07 23.84 0.15
N VAL A 265 8.66 24.06 -1.03
CA VAL A 265 9.49 25.24 -1.29
C VAL A 265 8.61 26.40 -1.76
N PRO A 266 8.67 27.60 -1.13
CA PRO A 266 7.91 28.76 -1.56
C PRO A 266 8.23 29.16 -3.02
N LYS A 267 7.21 29.48 -3.80
CA LYS A 267 7.35 29.91 -5.20
C LYS A 267 6.49 31.14 -5.49
N GLY A 268 7.13 32.31 -5.43
CA GLY A 268 6.45 33.60 -5.64
C GLY A 268 5.31 33.78 -4.63
N ASN A 269 4.14 34.17 -5.13
CA ASN A 269 2.94 34.45 -4.31
C ASN A 269 1.96 33.27 -4.24
N ILE A 270 2.35 32.07 -4.68
CA ILE A 270 1.47 30.89 -4.66
C ILE A 270 1.38 30.38 -3.21
N PRO A 271 0.17 30.13 -2.67
CA PRO A 271 0.01 29.52 -1.35
C PRO A 271 0.76 28.19 -1.23
N LEU A 272 1.43 27.96 -0.10
CA LEU A 272 2.20 26.72 0.13
C LEU A 272 1.33 25.47 -0.02
N GLN A 273 0.06 25.54 0.39
CA GLN A 273 -0.90 24.44 0.24
C GLN A 273 -1.14 24.07 -1.24
N ASP A 274 -1.23 25.05 -2.13
CA ASP A 274 -1.40 24.82 -3.55
C ASP A 274 -0.14 24.20 -4.18
N ILE A 275 1.05 24.63 -3.73
CA ILE A 275 2.32 24.03 -4.16
C ILE A 275 2.41 22.57 -3.66
N GLY A 276 2.04 22.30 -2.40
CA GLY A 276 1.99 20.94 -1.85
C GLY A 276 1.02 20.04 -2.63
N SER A 277 -0.15 20.58 -3.02
CA SER A 277 -1.10 19.88 -3.88
C SER A 277 -0.53 19.60 -5.28
N GLN A 278 0.26 20.52 -5.84
CA GLN A 278 0.96 20.30 -7.11
C GLN A 278 1.99 19.17 -6.98
N TYR A 279 2.75 19.12 -5.88
CA TYR A 279 3.69 18.02 -5.61
C TYR A 279 2.98 16.67 -5.55
N PHE A 280 1.80 16.61 -4.92
CA PHE A 280 0.98 15.41 -4.89
C PHE A 280 0.61 14.95 -6.30
N LEU A 281 0.07 15.87 -7.11
CA LEU A 281 -0.34 15.58 -8.48
C LEU A 281 0.86 15.18 -9.36
N GLU A 282 2.04 15.74 -9.12
CA GLU A 282 3.26 15.33 -9.83
C GLU A 282 3.66 13.89 -9.47
N LEU A 283 3.59 13.50 -8.19
CA LEU A 283 3.82 12.11 -7.77
C LEU A 283 2.77 11.15 -8.35
N VAL A 284 1.50 11.57 -8.44
CA VAL A 284 0.44 10.82 -9.16
C VAL A 284 0.80 10.65 -10.63
N ASN A 285 1.19 11.72 -11.32
CA ASN A 285 1.55 11.69 -12.74
C ASN A 285 2.76 10.78 -13.02
N ARG A 286 3.65 10.65 -12.04
CA ARG A 286 4.82 9.75 -12.07
C ARG A 286 4.52 8.33 -11.57
N SER A 287 3.25 7.99 -11.34
CA SER A 287 2.77 6.67 -10.90
C SER A 287 3.24 6.23 -9.50
N PHE A 288 3.66 7.16 -8.63
CA PHE A 288 3.96 6.86 -7.23
C PHE A 288 2.69 6.67 -6.39
N PHE A 289 1.60 7.33 -6.80
CA PHE A 289 0.25 7.09 -6.30
C PHE A 289 -0.63 6.55 -7.41
N GLN A 290 -1.56 5.68 -7.06
CA GLN A 290 -2.59 5.16 -7.94
C GLN A 290 -3.98 5.39 -7.35
N LYS A 291 -4.99 5.48 -8.21
CA LYS A 291 -6.38 5.58 -7.78
C LYS A 291 -7.00 4.19 -7.67
N PHE A 292 -7.39 3.79 -6.46
CA PHE A 292 -8.05 2.52 -6.17
C PHE A 292 -9.39 2.78 -5.49
N ARG A 293 -10.49 2.30 -6.10
CA ARG A 293 -11.87 2.46 -5.57
C ARG A 293 -12.22 3.91 -5.13
N GLY A 294 -11.73 4.89 -5.88
CA GLY A 294 -11.99 6.32 -5.61
C GLY A 294 -10.99 7.00 -4.68
N ALA A 295 -10.13 6.25 -3.97
CA ALA A 295 -9.09 6.78 -3.10
C ALA A 295 -7.70 6.74 -3.76
N TYR A 296 -6.79 7.61 -3.34
CA TYR A 296 -5.38 7.50 -3.70
C TYR A 296 -4.66 6.57 -2.72
N VAL A 297 -3.90 5.62 -3.26
CA VAL A 297 -3.08 4.68 -2.50
C VAL A 297 -1.70 4.59 -3.12
N ILE A 298 -0.71 4.20 -2.32
CA ILE A 298 0.61 3.82 -2.81
C ILE A 298 0.60 2.30 -3.00
N HIS A 299 1.00 1.81 -4.17
CA HIS A 299 1.14 0.37 -4.42
C HIS A 299 2.13 -0.23 -3.41
N ASP A 300 1.88 -1.42 -2.89
CA ASP A 300 2.70 -2.04 -1.83
C ASP A 300 4.22 -2.04 -2.12
N LEU A 301 4.68 -2.34 -3.34
CA LEU A 301 6.09 -2.26 -3.73
C LEU A 301 6.65 -0.83 -3.73
N MET A 302 5.82 0.14 -4.10
CA MET A 302 6.19 1.55 -3.96
C MET A 302 6.25 1.94 -2.48
N HIS A 303 5.39 1.35 -1.64
CA HIS A 303 5.46 1.57 -0.20
C HIS A 303 6.70 0.92 0.41
N ASP A 304 7.06 -0.31 0.03
CA ASP A 304 8.31 -0.97 0.41
C ASP A 304 9.53 -0.12 0.00
N MET A 305 9.47 0.47 -1.19
CA MET A 305 10.45 1.44 -1.66
C MET A 305 10.53 2.69 -0.78
N ALA A 306 9.38 3.28 -0.38
CA ALA A 306 9.34 4.40 0.54
C ALA A 306 9.97 4.03 1.90
N GLN A 307 9.68 2.83 2.42
CA GLN A 307 10.28 2.33 3.65
C GLN A 307 11.79 2.12 3.52
N LEU A 308 12.25 1.56 2.38
CA LEU A 308 13.67 1.33 2.11
C LEU A 308 14.46 2.64 2.13
N VAL A 309 13.97 3.68 1.44
CA VAL A 309 14.65 4.97 1.34
C VAL A 309 14.52 5.82 2.61
N SER A 310 13.56 5.49 3.49
CA SER A 310 13.28 6.21 4.74
C SER A 310 13.64 5.44 6.00
N LYS A 311 14.33 4.30 5.89
CA LYS A 311 14.57 3.36 7.01
C LYS A 311 15.20 4.00 8.26
N ASP A 312 16.00 5.06 8.06
CA ASP A 312 16.73 5.76 9.12
C ASP A 312 15.95 6.99 9.66
N GLU A 313 14.86 7.38 9.00
CA GLU A 313 14.04 8.55 9.33
C GLU A 313 12.63 8.20 9.81
N CYS A 314 12.01 7.15 9.27
CA CYS A 314 10.63 6.76 9.54
C CYS A 314 10.53 5.45 10.32
N PHE A 315 9.56 5.34 11.22
CA PHE A 315 9.27 4.09 11.93
C PHE A 315 7.76 3.94 12.19
N ILE A 316 7.23 2.72 12.00
CA ILE A 316 5.84 2.39 12.32
C ILE A 316 5.82 1.40 13.49
N VAL A 317 5.13 1.77 14.56
CA VAL A 317 4.87 0.91 15.72
C VAL A 317 3.63 0.07 15.43
N LYS A 318 3.81 -1.23 15.16
CA LYS A 318 2.73 -2.18 14.86
C LYS A 318 2.18 -2.84 16.14
N ASN A 319 3.01 -3.00 17.17
CA ASN A 319 2.61 -3.51 18.48
C ASN A 319 3.44 -2.90 19.63
N SER A 320 3.05 -3.13 20.88
CA SER A 320 3.67 -2.49 22.05
C SER A 320 5.16 -2.82 22.20
N SER A 321 5.58 -3.99 21.76
CA SER A 321 6.98 -4.42 21.73
C SER A 321 7.85 -3.62 20.76
N ASP A 322 7.28 -3.00 19.73
CA ASP A 322 8.06 -2.22 18.77
C ASP A 322 8.57 -0.90 19.36
N LEU A 323 7.97 -0.40 20.43
CA LEU A 323 8.42 0.83 21.12
C LEU A 323 9.86 0.74 21.61
N GLU A 324 10.30 -0.44 22.03
CA GLU A 324 11.67 -0.68 22.45
C GLU A 324 12.64 -0.59 21.27
N LYS A 325 12.18 -0.98 20.08
CA LYS A 325 12.95 -0.98 18.82
C LYS A 325 13.04 0.39 18.14
N VAL A 326 12.25 1.38 18.58
CA VAL A 326 12.25 2.73 17.99
C VAL A 326 13.66 3.34 18.10
N PRO A 327 14.30 3.68 16.96
CA PRO A 327 15.63 4.30 16.97
C PRO A 327 15.60 5.69 17.60
N GLN A 328 16.64 6.07 18.34
CA GLN A 328 16.75 7.42 18.92
C GLN A 328 16.81 8.52 17.86
N SER A 329 17.28 8.20 16.65
CA SER A 329 17.42 9.11 15.53
C SER A 329 16.15 9.26 14.68
N VAL A 330 15.07 8.53 15.00
CA VAL A 330 13.82 8.58 14.24
C VAL A 330 13.32 10.02 14.14
N ARG A 331 12.84 10.40 12.96
CA ARG A 331 12.26 11.72 12.69
C ARG A 331 10.75 11.66 12.61
N HIS A 332 10.21 10.61 12.01
CA HIS A 332 8.77 10.50 11.78
C HIS A 332 8.28 9.14 12.30
N LEU A 333 7.42 9.18 13.30
CA LEU A 333 6.91 7.98 13.99
C LEU A 333 5.41 7.87 13.80
N SER A 334 4.93 6.67 13.53
CA SER A 334 3.50 6.37 13.46
C SER A 334 3.13 5.26 14.41
N ILE A 335 2.04 5.43 15.15
CA ILE A 335 1.50 4.43 16.08
C ILE A 335 0.16 3.97 15.56
N LEU A 336 0.10 2.71 15.14
CA LEU A 336 -1.11 2.16 14.53
C LEU A 336 -2.24 2.00 15.57
N PRO A 337 -3.52 2.20 15.20
CA PRO A 337 -4.66 2.15 16.12
C PRO A 337 -4.80 0.82 16.85
N ILE A 338 -4.40 -0.27 16.18
CA ILE A 338 -4.52 -1.66 16.63
C ILE A 338 -3.55 -1.95 17.78
N THR A 339 -2.59 -1.04 18.03
CA THR A 339 -1.64 -1.20 19.14
C THR A 339 -2.34 -1.01 20.49
N ASN A 340 -2.14 -1.95 21.42
CA ASN A 340 -2.49 -1.78 22.85
C ASN A 340 -1.50 -0.83 23.58
N VAL A 341 -0.96 0.15 22.86
CA VAL A 341 -0.07 1.16 23.44
C VAL A 341 -0.90 2.11 24.30
N LYS A 342 -0.56 2.18 25.59
CA LYS A 342 -1.14 3.10 26.56
C LYS A 342 -0.26 4.36 26.64
N ARG A 343 -0.78 5.44 27.20
CA ARG A 343 -0.05 6.72 27.28
C ARG A 343 1.29 6.63 27.99
N TYR A 344 1.37 5.90 29.10
CA TYR A 344 2.62 5.76 29.84
C TYR A 344 3.71 5.08 29.00
N ASN A 345 3.34 4.24 28.02
CA ASN A 345 4.30 3.66 27.09
C ASN A 345 4.93 4.72 26.17
N LEU A 346 4.22 5.83 25.90
CA LEU A 346 4.74 6.92 25.07
C LEU A 346 5.85 7.72 25.77
N LEU A 347 5.95 7.65 27.10
CA LEU A 347 7.07 8.26 27.85
C LEU A 347 8.42 7.70 27.39
N SER A 348 8.46 6.45 26.92
CA SER A 348 9.67 5.84 26.36
C SER A 348 10.18 6.55 25.09
N LEU A 349 9.33 7.33 24.42
CA LEU A 349 9.70 8.11 23.24
C LEU A 349 10.54 9.34 23.59
N GLY A 350 10.64 9.73 24.86
CA GLY A 350 11.57 10.78 25.30
C GLY A 350 13.03 10.49 24.98
N LYS A 351 13.39 9.25 24.64
CA LYS A 351 14.72 8.88 24.12
C LYS A 351 14.99 9.36 22.68
N CYS A 352 13.95 9.76 21.93
CA CYS A 352 14.07 10.15 20.53
C CYS A 352 14.51 11.61 20.44
N THR A 353 15.73 11.86 19.96
CA THR A 353 16.35 13.20 19.95
C THR A 353 16.10 13.99 18.66
N LYS A 354 15.60 13.32 17.62
CA LYS A 354 15.34 13.91 16.30
C LYS A 354 13.88 13.83 15.86
N LEU A 355 12.98 13.41 16.75
CA LEU A 355 11.57 13.24 16.45
C LEU A 355 10.99 14.60 16.04
N ARG A 356 10.30 14.63 14.89
CA ARG A 356 9.60 15.78 14.30
C ARG A 356 8.12 15.52 14.14
N THR A 357 7.73 14.28 13.84
CA THR A 357 6.32 13.93 13.61
C THR A 357 5.95 12.71 14.44
N LEU A 358 4.81 12.79 15.12
CA LEU A 358 4.15 11.65 15.74
C LEU A 358 2.71 11.56 15.21
N LEU A 359 2.41 10.49 14.47
CA LEU A 359 1.05 10.17 14.03
C LEU A 359 0.44 9.17 15.00
N CYS A 360 -0.72 9.50 15.58
CA CYS A 360 -1.43 8.62 16.52
C CYS A 360 -2.94 8.66 16.28
N ASN A 361 -3.55 7.48 16.06
CA ASN A 361 -5.00 7.34 15.81
C ASN A 361 -5.88 7.30 17.07
N LYS A 362 -5.31 7.49 18.27
CA LYS A 362 -6.07 7.49 19.51
C LYS A 362 -6.22 8.92 20.03
N PRO A 363 -7.45 9.39 20.35
CA PRO A 363 -7.61 10.67 20.99
C PRO A 363 -6.87 10.66 22.33
N LEU A 364 -5.85 11.49 22.45
CA LEU A 364 -5.20 11.77 23.72
C LEU A 364 -6.17 12.62 24.57
N SER A 365 -7.17 11.99 25.20
CA SER A 365 -8.08 12.63 26.16
C SER A 365 -7.35 13.53 27.18
N SER A 366 -7.87 14.75 27.33
CA SER A 366 -7.28 15.92 27.99
C SER A 366 -7.41 15.97 29.52
N ARG A 367 -7.63 14.85 30.22
CA ARG A 367 -7.79 14.87 31.68
C ARG A 367 -6.60 14.25 32.41
N ALA A 368 -5.97 15.11 33.23
CA ALA A 368 -4.76 14.95 34.03
C ALA A 368 -3.47 14.76 33.22
N MET A 369 -2.80 15.87 32.92
CA MET A 369 -1.40 15.85 32.50
C MET A 369 -0.54 15.52 33.73
N ASP A 370 0.18 14.40 33.68
CA ASP A 370 1.32 14.19 34.59
C ASP A 370 2.46 15.12 34.15
N CYS A 371 3.20 15.68 35.11
CA CYS A 371 4.27 16.66 34.87
C CYS A 371 5.37 16.17 33.88
N GLY A 372 5.53 14.86 33.70
CA GLY A 372 6.44 14.28 32.71
C GLY A 372 5.95 14.35 31.26
N PHE A 373 4.63 14.39 31.05
CA PHE A 373 4.02 14.52 29.72
C PHE A 373 3.90 15.99 29.29
N GLU A 374 3.83 16.94 30.25
CA GLU A 374 3.91 18.38 29.95
C GLU A 374 5.25 18.76 29.33
N ASN A 375 6.37 18.20 29.80
CA ASN A 375 7.68 18.43 29.17
C ASN A 375 7.81 17.80 27.78
N PHE A 376 7.14 16.67 27.52
CA PHE A 376 7.06 16.10 26.17
C PHE A 376 6.18 17.00 25.29
N CYS A 377 4.96 17.33 25.71
CA CYS A 377 4.03 18.22 24.98
C CYS A 377 4.55 19.65 24.78
N ALA A 378 5.37 20.20 25.69
CA ALA A 378 5.98 21.52 25.53
C ALA A 378 6.97 21.58 24.35
N CYS A 379 7.51 20.43 23.93
CA CYS A 379 8.32 20.29 22.72
C CYS A 379 7.51 19.83 21.49
N VAL A 380 6.23 19.46 21.64
CA VAL A 380 5.41 18.92 20.53
C VAL A 380 4.11 19.74 20.36
N LEU A 381 4.10 20.63 19.37
CA LEU A 381 2.89 21.33 18.89
C LEU A 381 1.92 20.34 18.25
N PHE A 382 0.72 20.22 18.83
CA PHE A 382 -0.37 19.45 18.22
C PHE A 382 -0.94 20.22 17.03
N SER A 383 -0.69 19.75 15.80
CA SER A 383 -1.48 20.17 14.64
C SER A 383 -2.64 19.20 14.50
N VAL A 384 -3.83 19.64 14.88
CA VAL A 384 -5.06 18.88 14.61
C VAL A 384 -5.41 19.08 13.14
N ALA A 385 -4.75 18.34 12.24
CA ALA A 385 -5.28 18.14 10.91
C ALA A 385 -6.58 17.33 11.05
N PRO A 386 -7.71 17.75 10.47
CA PRO A 386 -8.99 17.07 10.61
C PRO A 386 -9.02 15.81 9.74
N GLN A 387 -8.14 14.84 9.99
CA GLN A 387 -8.42 13.48 9.55
C GLN A 387 -9.46 12.89 10.50
N ARG A 388 -10.48 12.23 9.96
CA ARG A 388 -11.49 11.52 10.77
C ARG A 388 -10.92 10.43 11.68
N ASN A 389 -9.61 10.13 11.59
CA ASN A 389 -8.95 9.08 12.36
C ASN A 389 -7.59 9.47 13.00
N TYR A 390 -6.74 10.34 12.42
CA TYR A 390 -5.35 10.60 12.89
C TYR A 390 -5.19 11.94 13.62
N GLN A 391 -4.53 11.95 14.79
CA GLN A 391 -3.95 13.15 15.40
C GLN A 391 -2.47 13.25 15.00
N THR A 392 -2.09 14.40 14.43
CA THR A 392 -0.70 14.73 14.13
C THR A 392 -0.12 15.58 15.26
N VAL A 393 1.06 15.21 15.74
CA VAL A 393 1.83 16.02 16.68
C VAL A 393 3.18 16.35 16.06
N LEU A 394 3.48 17.65 15.91
CA LEU A 394 4.72 18.17 15.34
C LEU A 394 5.67 18.60 16.46
N ALA A 395 6.81 17.94 16.60
CA ALA A 395 7.85 18.33 17.54
C ALA A 395 8.69 19.48 16.96
N THR A 396 8.81 20.59 17.72
CA THR A 396 9.61 21.77 17.36
C THR A 396 11.07 21.60 17.74
#